data_AF-A0A961TAI2-F1
#
_entry.id   AF-A0A961TAI2-F1
#
_cell.length_a   1.000
_cell.length_b   1.000
_cell.length_c   1.000
_cell.angle_alpha   90.00
_cell.angle_beta   90.00
_cell.angle_gamma   90.00
#
_symmetry.space_group_name_H-M   'P 1'
#
loop_
_entity.id
_entity.type
_entity.pdbx_description
1 polymer ?
#
loop_
_entity_poly.entity_id
_entity_poly.type
_entity_poly.pdbx_seq_one_letter_code
_entity_poly.pdbx_strand_id
1 'polypeptide(L)'
;FHQFFIKRPFDGTALLANYLNLFAVIGVASFAYTQLMAFLKRRSYTITSVEKHAAATIIEAKPNRGAIRAKPGQFAFLHFSKSGLREPHPFTIAGLGKDGSVRFAIKPLGDYTARLREQAAVGD
;
A
#
# COMPACT_ATOMS: atom_id res chain seq x y z
N PHE A 1 7.71 -1.54 28.57
CA PHE A 1 7.19 -1.50 29.95
C PHE A 1 8.24 -1.86 31.02
N HIS A 2 9.32 -2.60 30.69
CA HIS A 2 10.30 -3.06 31.70
C HIS A 2 11.42 -2.07 32.09
N GLN A 3 11.74 -1.05 31.29
CA GLN A 3 12.87 -0.16 31.54
C GLN A 3 12.59 1.02 32.51
N PHE A 4 11.31 1.33 32.76
CA PHE A 4 10.90 2.50 33.54
C PHE A 4 10.47 2.19 34.97
N PHE A 5 10.24 0.92 35.31
CA PHE A 5 9.65 0.52 36.60
C PHE A 5 10.53 -0.43 37.43
N ILE A 6 11.63 -0.93 36.88
CA ILE A 6 12.63 -1.72 37.63
C ILE A 6 13.64 -0.75 38.24
N LYS A 7 13.91 -0.90 39.54
CA LYS A 7 14.98 -0.18 40.25
C LYS A 7 16.30 -0.43 39.50
N ARG A 8 16.78 0.58 38.77
CA ARG A 8 17.92 0.41 37.87
C ARG A 8 19.18 0.17 38.72
N PRO A 9 19.98 -0.88 38.47
CA PRO A 9 21.23 -1.10 39.19
C PRO A 9 22.36 -0.15 38.75
N PHE A 10 22.06 0.83 37.88
CA PHE A 10 23.02 1.78 37.34
C PHE A 10 22.46 3.20 37.46
N ASP A 11 23.26 4.11 38.03
CA ASP A 11 22.94 5.53 38.13
C ASP A 11 22.72 6.14 36.73
N GLY A 12 21.82 7.12 36.65
CA GLY A 12 21.38 7.78 35.40
C GLY A 12 22.46 8.52 34.60
N THR A 13 23.73 8.39 34.99
CA THR A 13 24.94 8.87 34.30
C THR A 13 25.59 7.79 33.41
N ALA A 14 25.10 6.55 33.44
CA ALA A 14 25.62 5.47 32.60
C ALA A 14 25.33 5.76 31.12
N LEU A 15 26.38 6.05 30.34
CA LEU A 15 26.35 6.23 28.88
C LEU A 15 25.45 5.19 28.16
N LEU A 16 25.41 3.97 28.69
CA LEU A 16 24.55 2.89 28.21
C LEU A 16 23.05 3.22 28.24
N ALA A 17 22.55 3.85 29.31
CA ALA A 17 21.12 4.19 29.43
C ALA A 17 20.72 5.25 28.38
N ASN A 18 21.58 6.26 28.16
CA ASN A 18 21.36 7.28 27.14
C ASN A 18 21.43 6.68 25.73
N TYR A 19 22.38 5.77 25.49
CA TYR A 19 22.48 5.03 24.24
C TYR A 19 21.20 4.22 23.95
N LEU A 20 20.73 3.42 24.91
CA LEU A 20 19.52 2.61 24.75
C LEU A 20 18.27 3.47 24.52
N ASN A 21 18.13 4.59 25.23
CA ASN A 21 17.03 5.51 25.02
C ASN A 21 17.08 6.17 23.63
N LEU A 22 18.27 6.54 23.15
CA LEU A 22 18.44 7.11 21.81
C LEU A 22 17.99 6.12 20.73
N PHE A 23 18.44 4.87 20.80
CA PHE A 23 18.02 3.82 19.85
C PHE A 23 16.53 3.51 19.94
N ALA A 24 15.95 3.52 21.15
CA ALA A 24 14.51 3.38 21.31
C ALA A 24 13.74 4.51 20.62
N VAL A 25 14.17 5.77 20.79
CA VAL A 25 13.56 6.93 20.12
C VAL A 25 13.67 6.82 18.60
N ILE A 26 14.85 6.46 18.08
CA ILE A 26 15.05 6.24 16.63
C ILE A 26 14.14 5.13 16.11
N GLY A 27 14.00 4.03 16.86
CA GLY A 27 13.12 2.91 16.51
C GLY A 27 11.65 3.33 16.45
N VAL A 28 11.16 4.05 17.46
CA VAL A 28 9.79 4.58 17.49
C VAL A 28 9.57 5.60 16.38
N ALA A 29 10.51 6.51 16.16
CA ALA A 29 10.42 7.50 15.08
C ALA A 29 10.38 6.83 13.70
N SER A 30 11.19 5.80 13.49
CA SER A 30 11.23 5.02 12.24
C SER A 30 9.93 4.22 12.03
N PHE A 31 9.40 3.62 13.09
CA PHE A 31 8.09 2.96 13.06
C PHE A 31 6.96 3.95 12.73
N ALA A 32 6.92 5.10 13.41
CA ALA A 32 5.94 6.14 13.13
C ALA A 32 6.05 6.65 11.70
N TYR A 33 7.27 6.89 11.21
CA TYR A 33 7.53 7.33 9.84
C TYR A 33 6.98 6.32 8.82
N THR A 34 7.31 5.04 8.97
CA THR A 34 6.87 3.98 8.03
C THR A 34 5.36 3.81 8.03
N GLN A 35 4.73 3.84 9.22
CA GLN A 35 3.28 3.69 9.34
C GLN A 35 2.51 4.88 8.79
N LEU A 36 2.93 6.12 9.11
CA LEU A 36 2.25 7.34 8.64
C LEU A 36 2.44 7.55 7.13
N MET A 37 3.63 7.28 6.60
CA MET A 37 3.89 7.40 5.17
C MET A 37 3.03 6.44 4.31
N ALA A 38 2.69 5.26 4.83
CA ALA A 38 1.85 4.31 4.11
C ALA A 38 0.43 4.85 3.87
N PHE A 39 -0.11 5.63 4.80
CA PHE A 39 -1.43 6.27 4.64
C PHE A 39 -1.38 7.49 3.71
N LEU A 40 -0.31 8.30 3.79
CA LEU A 40 -0.16 9.52 2.99
C LEU A 40 0.11 9.25 1.50
N LYS A 41 0.69 8.09 1.16
CA LYS A 41 1.03 7.73 -0.22
C LYS A 41 -0.12 7.13 -1.02
N ARG A 42 -1.31 6.95 -0.42
CA ARG A 42 -2.50 6.46 -1.12
C ARG A 42 -2.94 7.48 -2.18
N ARG A 43 -3.22 7.00 -3.38
CA ARG A 43 -3.68 7.82 -4.51
C ARG A 43 -5.00 7.26 -5.01
N SER A 44 -5.96 8.14 -5.24
CA SER A 44 -7.24 7.77 -5.84
C SER A 44 -7.13 7.76 -7.36
N TYR A 45 -7.70 6.71 -7.93
CA TYR A 45 -7.82 6.50 -9.37
C TYR A 45 -9.29 6.25 -9.68
N THR A 46 -9.70 6.64 -10.88
CA THR A 46 -11.02 6.29 -11.43
C THR A 46 -10.82 5.33 -12.59
N ILE A 47 -11.57 4.23 -12.59
CA ILE A 47 -11.51 3.24 -13.67
C ILE A 47 -12.08 3.85 -14.96
N THR A 48 -11.29 3.83 -16.03
CA THR A 48 -11.70 4.32 -17.35
C THR A 48 -12.09 3.20 -18.31
N SER A 49 -11.53 2.00 -18.14
CA SER A 49 -11.87 0.84 -18.95
C SER A 49 -11.75 -0.45 -18.14
N VAL A 50 -12.67 -1.39 -18.40
CA VAL A 50 -12.64 -2.76 -17.90
C VAL A 50 -12.90 -3.71 -19.05
N GLU A 51 -11.89 -4.49 -19.44
CA GLU A 51 -12.01 -5.48 -20.49
C GLU A 51 -11.89 -6.89 -19.90
N LYS A 52 -12.94 -7.70 -20.06
CA LYS A 52 -12.94 -9.10 -19.61
C LYS A 52 -12.44 -9.99 -20.74
N HIS A 53 -11.20 -10.47 -20.65
CA HIS A 53 -10.67 -11.50 -21.55
C HIS A 53 -10.83 -12.89 -20.92
N ALA A 54 -10.73 -13.95 -21.74
CA ALA A 54 -10.80 -15.33 -21.25
C ALA A 54 -9.71 -15.59 -20.18
N ALA A 55 -8.49 -15.08 -20.41
CA ALA A 55 -7.34 -15.32 -19.54
C ALA A 55 -7.21 -14.32 -18.37
N ALA A 56 -7.72 -13.10 -18.47
CA ALA A 56 -7.57 -12.06 -17.44
C ALA A 56 -8.58 -10.91 -17.63
N THR A 57 -8.80 -10.13 -16.58
CA THR A 57 -9.50 -8.85 -16.65
C THR A 57 -8.46 -7.74 -16.72
N ILE A 58 -8.51 -6.94 -17.78
CA ILE A 58 -7.66 -5.77 -17.96
C ILE A 58 -8.41 -4.56 -17.42
N ILE A 59 -7.79 -3.86 -16.48
CA ILE A 59 -8.32 -2.63 -15.88
C ILE A 59 -7.38 -1.50 -16.22
N GLU A 60 -7.92 -0.41 -16.77
CA GLU A 60 -7.20 0.84 -16.95
C GLU A 60 -7.87 1.93 -16.11
N ALA A 61 -7.07 2.67 -15.36
CA ALA A 61 -7.55 3.71 -14.47
C ALA A 61 -6.70 4.97 -14.57
N LYS A 62 -7.33 6.14 -14.39
CA LYS A 62 -6.67 7.45 -14.41
C LYS A 62 -6.60 8.07 -13.03
N PRO A 63 -5.52 8.81 -12.71
CA PRO A 63 -5.35 9.44 -11.42
C PRO A 63 -6.31 10.63 -11.27
N ASN A 64 -6.97 10.75 -10.12
CA ASN A 64 -7.89 11.87 -9.87
C ASN A 64 -7.18 13.17 -9.48
N ARG A 65 -5.98 13.07 -8.90
CA ARG A 65 -5.17 14.23 -8.50
C ARG A 65 -3.68 14.05 -8.80
N GLY A 66 -3.12 12.90 -8.43
CA GLY A 66 -1.68 12.66 -8.53
C GLY A 66 -1.39 11.25 -9.02
N ALA A 67 -0.57 11.16 -10.07
CA ALA A 67 -0.10 9.91 -10.62
C ALA A 67 0.91 9.23 -9.69
N ILE A 68 0.90 7.89 -9.69
CA ILE A 68 1.95 7.09 -9.07
C ILE A 68 3.14 7.07 -10.02
N ARG A 69 4.34 7.07 -9.45
CA ARG A 69 5.56 6.82 -10.21
C ARG A 69 5.99 5.41 -9.88
N ALA A 70 5.93 4.52 -10.86
CA ALA A 70 6.38 3.16 -10.72
C ALA A 70 7.35 2.81 -11.85
N LYS A 71 8.26 1.87 -11.57
CA LYS A 71 9.18 1.27 -12.54
C LYS A 71 8.58 -0.05 -13.03
N PRO A 72 8.91 -0.49 -14.26
CA PRO A 72 8.51 -1.81 -14.75
C PRO A 72 8.88 -2.92 -13.76
N GLY A 73 7.95 -3.87 -13.55
CA GLY A 73 8.10 -4.97 -12.59
C GLY A 73 7.64 -4.66 -11.16
N GLN A 74 7.29 -3.41 -10.84
CA GLN A 74 6.68 -3.08 -9.54
C GLN A 74 5.19 -3.43 -9.52
N PHE A 75 4.68 -3.64 -8.30
CA PHE A 75 3.27 -3.86 -8.02
C PHE A 75 2.67 -2.71 -7.21
N ALA A 76 1.35 -2.59 -7.28
CA ALA A 76 0.57 -1.67 -6.46
C ALA A 76 -0.47 -2.46 -5.65
N PHE A 77 -0.75 -2.00 -4.44
CA PHE A 77 -1.90 -2.50 -3.68
C PHE A 77 -3.16 -1.79 -4.13
N LEU A 78 -4.13 -2.56 -4.61
CA LEU A 78 -5.41 -2.07 -5.07
C LEU A 78 -6.50 -2.41 -4.07
N HIS A 79 -7.39 -1.47 -3.83
CA HIS A 79 -8.63 -1.67 -3.11
C HIS A 79 -9.73 -0.85 -3.79
N PHE A 80 -10.95 -1.35 -3.78
CA PHE A 80 -12.10 -0.71 -4.43
C PHE A 80 -13.12 -0.29 -3.39
N SER A 81 -13.92 0.73 -3.69
CA SER A 81 -14.98 1.23 -2.80
C SER A 81 -16.22 0.33 -2.73
N LYS A 82 -16.14 -0.90 -3.25
CA LYS A 82 -17.23 -1.89 -3.34
C LYS A 82 -17.17 -2.93 -2.23
N SER A 83 -18.34 -3.42 -1.80
CA SER A 83 -18.44 -4.47 -0.77
C SER A 83 -17.74 -5.74 -1.24
N GLY A 84 -16.91 -6.33 -0.38
CA GLY A 84 -16.11 -7.52 -0.72
C GLY A 84 -14.84 -7.25 -1.54
N LEU A 85 -14.56 -5.99 -1.93
CA LEU A 85 -13.34 -5.58 -2.65
C LEU A 85 -12.54 -4.47 -1.93
N ARG A 86 -12.85 -4.22 -0.64
CA ARG A 86 -12.18 -3.19 0.17
C ARG A 86 -10.81 -3.60 0.69
N GLU A 87 -10.54 -4.90 0.70
CA GLU A 87 -9.27 -5.44 1.16
C GLU A 87 -8.18 -5.15 0.12
N PRO A 88 -7.03 -4.60 0.53
CA PRO A 88 -5.96 -4.26 -0.39
C PRO A 88 -5.20 -5.51 -0.85
N HIS A 89 -5.13 -5.75 -2.16
CA HIS A 89 -4.35 -6.84 -2.75
C HIS A 89 -3.27 -6.34 -3.71
N PRO A 90 -2.07 -6.94 -3.70
CA PRO A 90 -0.98 -6.55 -4.58
C PRO A 90 -1.21 -7.07 -6.00
N PHE A 91 -1.10 -6.19 -6.99
CA PHE A 91 -1.10 -6.55 -8.42
C PHE A 91 0.03 -5.85 -9.16
N THR A 92 0.71 -6.58 -10.03
CA THR A 92 1.78 -6.03 -10.89
C THR A 92 1.21 -5.00 -11.87
N ILE A 93 1.88 -3.87 -11.99
CA ILE A 93 1.51 -2.83 -12.96
C ILE A 93 1.91 -3.34 -14.35
N ALA A 94 0.91 -3.56 -15.20
CA ALA A 94 1.10 -4.04 -16.57
C ALA A 94 1.47 -2.90 -17.55
N GLY A 95 1.14 -1.65 -17.20
CA GLY A 95 1.50 -0.48 -18.03
C GLY A 95 1.28 0.83 -17.30
N LEU A 96 2.02 1.86 -17.75
CA LEU A 96 1.91 3.24 -17.30
C LEU A 96 1.76 4.16 -18.51
N GLY A 97 0.68 4.94 -18.56
CA GLY A 97 0.44 5.98 -19.55
C GLY A 97 1.24 7.25 -19.24
N LYS A 98 1.46 8.06 -20.28
CA LYS A 98 2.12 9.38 -20.13
C LYS A 98 1.29 10.37 -19.32
N ASP A 99 -0.03 10.20 -19.32
CA ASP A 99 -0.98 10.97 -18.50
C ASP A 99 -1.10 10.45 -17.05
N GLY A 100 -0.27 9.47 -16.68
CA GLY A 100 -0.31 8.82 -15.39
C GLY A 100 -1.38 7.74 -15.27
N SER A 101 -2.01 7.33 -16.37
CA SER A 101 -2.88 6.16 -16.36
C SER A 101 -2.11 4.90 -15.95
N VAL A 102 -2.79 3.99 -15.27
CA VAL A 102 -2.24 2.72 -14.81
C VAL A 102 -3.05 1.59 -15.42
N ARG A 103 -2.37 0.56 -15.89
CA ARG A 103 -2.99 -0.65 -16.41
C ARG A 103 -2.62 -1.86 -15.57
N PHE A 104 -3.61 -2.68 -15.27
CA PHE A 104 -3.46 -3.95 -14.55
C PHE A 104 -4.07 -5.09 -15.36
N ALA A 105 -3.44 -6.27 -15.28
CA ALA A 105 -3.96 -7.51 -15.84
C ALA A 105 -4.18 -8.51 -14.71
N ILE A 106 -5.44 -8.82 -14.39
CA ILE A 106 -5.80 -9.58 -13.20
C ILE A 106 -6.47 -10.89 -13.61
N LYS A 107 -5.84 -12.02 -13.29
CA LYS A 107 -6.39 -13.35 -13.59
C LYS A 107 -7.39 -13.79 -12.50
N PRO A 108 -8.60 -14.28 -12.86
CA PRO A 108 -9.60 -14.73 -11.89
C PRO A 108 -9.30 -16.14 -11.36
N LEU A 109 -8.30 -16.28 -10.49
CA LEU A 109 -7.90 -17.57 -9.90
C LEU A 109 -8.46 -17.84 -8.49
N GLY A 110 -8.95 -16.80 -7.80
CA GLY A 110 -9.46 -16.94 -6.44
C GLY A 110 -10.68 -16.07 -6.22
N ASP A 111 -11.29 -16.18 -5.03
CA ASP A 111 -12.57 -15.53 -4.74
C ASP A 111 -12.52 -14.01 -4.91
N TYR A 112 -11.44 -13.37 -4.46
CA TYR A 112 -11.26 -11.92 -4.62
C TYR A 112 -11.17 -11.53 -6.11
N THR A 113 -10.35 -12.23 -6.90
CA THR A 113 -10.13 -11.87 -8.30
C THR A 113 -11.31 -12.24 -9.20
N ALA A 114 -12.06 -13.29 -8.84
CA ALA A 114 -13.34 -13.63 -9.47
C ALA A 114 -14.40 -12.55 -9.18
N ARG A 115 -14.54 -12.12 -7.92
CA ARG A 115 -15.46 -11.02 -7.56
C ARG A 115 -15.07 -9.71 -8.22
N LEU A 116 -13.78 -9.40 -8.28
CA LEU A 116 -13.25 -8.21 -8.96
C LEU A 116 -13.63 -8.23 -10.44
N ARG A 117 -13.46 -9.38 -11.12
CA ARG A 117 -13.87 -9.54 -12.52
C ARG A 117 -15.36 -9.27 -12.72
N GLU A 118 -16.22 -9.65 -11.78
CA GLU A 118 -17.67 -9.44 -11.94
C GLU A 118 -18.15 -8.05 -11.54
N GLN A 119 -17.53 -7.44 -10.52
CA GLN A 119 -18.03 -6.21 -9.92
C GLN A 119 -17.30 -4.95 -10.38
N ALA A 120 -16.06 -5.03 -10.86
CA ALA A 120 -15.32 -3.85 -11.30
C ALA A 120 -16.03 -3.20 -12.50
N ALA A 121 -16.29 -1.90 -12.40
CA ALA A 121 -16.99 -1.13 -13.42
C ALA A 121 -16.28 0.19 -13.71
N VAL A 122 -16.50 0.72 -14.91
CA VAL A 122 -16.02 2.05 -15.28
C VAL A 122 -16.66 3.09 -14.35
N GLY A 123 -15.85 4.02 -13.85
CA GLY A 123 -16.26 5.07 -12.90
C GLY A 123 -16.03 4.74 -11.43
N ASP A 124 -15.66 3.50 -11.09
CA ASP A 124 -15.25 3.12 -9.72
C ASP A 124 -13.93 3.78 -9.28
#